data_AF-A0A7C2GK49-F1
#
_entry.id   AF-A0A7C2GK49-F1
#
_cell.length_a   1.000
_cell.length_b   1.000
_cell.length_c   1.000
_cell.angle_alpha   90.00
_cell.angle_beta   90.00
_cell.angle_gamma   90.00
#
_symmetry.space_group_name_H-M   'P 1'
#
loop_
_entity.id
_entity.type
_entity.pdbx_description
1 polymer ?
#
loop_
_entity_poly.entity_id
_entity_poly.type
_entity_poly.pdbx_seq_one_letter_code
_entity_poly.pdbx_strand_id
1 'polypeptide(L)' 'MRRIRPVARRFPLSARPDDRAEWQALPLEERLRAVWEMALFWARLELAEAERQGRRAEVSLERLLPVARKRPLGKG' A
#
# COMPACT_ATOMS: atom_id res chain seq x y z
N MET A 1 5.82 -38.47 -2.58
CA MET A 1 5.38 -37.06 -2.72
C MET A 1 4.17 -36.84 -1.82
N ARG A 2 4.27 -36.04 -0.75
CA ARG A 2 3.11 -35.71 0.11
C ARG A 2 2.21 -34.73 -0.65
N ARG A 3 0.94 -35.11 -0.90
CA ARG A 3 -0.08 -34.20 -1.44
C ARG A 3 -0.32 -33.08 -0.43
N ILE A 4 0.13 -31.87 -0.74
CA ILE A 4 -0.26 -30.67 -0.01
C ILE A 4 -1.76 -30.51 -0.21
N ARG A 5 -2.56 -30.71 0.84
CA ARG A 5 -3.99 -30.43 0.79
C ARG A 5 -4.15 -28.91 0.82
N PRO A 6 -4.88 -28.30 -0.14
CA PRO A 6 -5.14 -26.88 -0.08
C PRO A 6 -5.89 -26.59 1.22
N VAL A 7 -5.33 -25.74 2.07
CA VAL A 7 -6.03 -25.21 3.23
C VAL A 7 -7.28 -24.53 2.67
N ALA A 8 -8.46 -25.07 2.99
CA ALA A 8 -9.71 -24.43 2.64
C ALA A 8 -9.64 -22.99 3.14
N ARG A 9 -9.72 -22.02 2.22
CA ARG A 9 -9.69 -20.61 2.60
C ARG A 9 -10.85 -20.40 3.55
N ARG A 10 -10.53 -19.92 4.76
CA ARG A 10 -11.50 -19.62 5.82
C ARG A 10 -12.53 -18.56 5.39
N PHE A 11 -12.25 -17.87 4.29
CA PHE A 11 -13.09 -16.84 3.68
C PHE A 11 -13.09 -16.98 2.14
N PRO A 12 -14.23 -16.75 1.47
CA PRO A 12 -14.26 -16.71 0.01
C PRO A 12 -13.41 -15.55 -0.51
N LEU A 13 -12.82 -15.70 -1.70
CA LEU A 13 -12.02 -14.65 -2.34
C LEU A 13 -12.77 -13.32 -2.54
N SER A 14 -14.10 -13.39 -2.61
CA SER A 14 -15.00 -12.25 -2.76
C SER A 14 -15.34 -11.57 -1.44
N ALA A 15 -15.03 -12.17 -0.29
CA ALA A 15 -15.22 -11.52 0.99
C ALA A 15 -14.25 -10.35 1.10
N ARG A 16 -14.78 -9.15 1.27
CA ARG A 16 -13.99 -8.00 1.70
C ARG A 16 -13.67 -8.19 3.18
N PRO A 17 -12.38 -8.19 3.57
CA PRO A 17 -12.02 -8.08 4.98
C PRO A 17 -12.61 -6.79 5.54
N ASP A 18 -13.30 -6.86 6.68
CA ASP A 18 -13.78 -5.69 7.40
C ASP A 18 -12.83 -5.39 8.57
N ASP A 19 -11.63 -4.95 8.21
CA ASP A 19 -10.53 -4.75 9.13
C ASP A 19 -10.47 -3.28 9.59
N ARG A 20 -11.58 -2.54 9.45
CA ARG A 20 -11.62 -1.09 9.68
C ARG A 20 -11.33 -0.73 11.13
N ALA A 21 -11.86 -1.51 12.08
CA ALA A 21 -11.65 -1.29 13.49
C ALA A 21 -10.18 -1.53 13.88
N GLU A 22 -9.59 -2.59 13.36
CA GLU A 22 -8.18 -2.96 13.57
C GLU A 22 -7.25 -1.91 12.97
N TRP A 23 -7.56 -1.43 11.77
CA TRP A 23 -6.85 -0.32 11.15
C TRP A 23 -6.91 0.94 12.01
N GLN A 24 -8.09 1.32 12.52
CA GLN A 24 -8.25 2.52 13.35
C GLN A 24 -7.55 2.44 14.70
N ALA A 25 -7.31 1.23 15.23
CA ALA A 25 -6.58 1.02 16.47
C ALA A 25 -5.06 1.31 16.34
N LEU A 26 -4.52 1.32 15.11
CA LEU A 26 -3.10 1.61 14.86
C LEU A 26 -2.76 3.10 15.07
N PRO A 27 -1.55 3.41 15.56
CA PRO A 27 -1.05 4.78 15.65
C PRO A 27 -1.15 5.53 14.31
N LEU A 28 -1.40 6.84 14.37
CA LEU A 28 -1.51 7.68 13.18
C LEU A 28 -0.25 7.59 12.31
N GLU A 29 0.93 7.60 12.92
CA GLU A 29 2.21 7.50 12.21
C GLU A 29 2.34 6.20 11.42
N GLU A 30 1.92 5.08 12.00
CA GLU A 30 1.93 3.77 11.33
C GLU A 30 0.95 3.75 10.16
N ARG A 31 -0.26 4.28 10.35
CA ARG A 31 -1.24 4.39 9.27
C ARG A 31 -0.74 5.25 8.11
N LEU A 32 -0.16 6.41 8.40
CA LEU A 32 0.40 7.31 7.39
C LEU A 32 1.58 6.65 6.66
N ARG A 33 2.44 5.95 7.38
CA ARG A 33 3.55 5.20 6.80
C ARG A 33 3.06 4.11 5.85
N ALA A 34 2.08 3.31 6.26
CA ALA A 34 1.53 2.24 5.43
C ALA A 34 0.83 2.78 4.17
N VAL A 35 0.09 3.90 4.28
CA VAL A 35 -0.48 4.57 3.10
C VAL A 35 0.61 5.05 2.15
N TRP A 36 1.70 5.62 2.69
CA TRP A 36 2.84 6.06 1.90
C TRP A 36 3.55 4.90 1.19
N GLU A 37 3.85 3.81 1.90
CA GLU A 37 4.48 2.61 1.35
C GLU A 37 3.63 2.01 0.22
N MET A 38 2.31 1.96 0.39
CA MET A 38 1.38 1.48 -0.62
C MET A 38 1.34 2.39 -1.84
N ALA A 39 1.28 3.71 -1.66
CA ALA A 39 1.31 4.65 -2.78
C ALA A 39 2.63 4.55 -3.57
N LEU A 40 3.76 4.42 -2.87
CA LEU A 40 5.06 4.22 -3.50
C LEU A 40 5.15 2.90 -4.27
N PHE A 41 4.59 1.81 -3.72
CA PHE A 41 4.52 0.52 -4.40
C PHE A 41 3.78 0.64 -5.74
N TRP A 42 2.56 1.19 -5.74
CA TRP A 42 1.75 1.32 -6.96
C TRP A 42 2.42 2.23 -7.99
N ALA A 43 3.01 3.33 -7.55
CA ALA A 43 3.74 4.22 -8.44
C ALA A 43 4.94 3.54 -9.12
N ARG A 44 5.70 2.72 -8.38
CA ARG A 44 6.79 1.92 -8.95
C ARG A 44 6.29 0.84 -9.90
N LEU A 45 5.18 0.19 -9.57
CA LEU A 45 4.57 -0.82 -10.43
C LEU A 45 4.15 -0.19 -11.77
N GLU A 46 3.49 0.96 -11.75
CA GLU A 46 3.07 1.66 -12.95
C GLU A 46 4.27 2.09 -13.82
N LEU A 47 5.34 2.59 -13.20
CA LEU A 47 6.59 2.92 -13.91
C LEU A 47 7.19 1.70 -14.60
N ALA A 48 7.26 0.56 -13.91
CA ALA A 48 7.78 -0.69 -14.47
C ALA A 48 6.90 -1.22 -15.61
N GLU A 49 5.59 -1.11 -15.48
CA GLU A 49 4.65 -1.48 -16.56
C GLU A 49 4.79 -0.56 -17.78
N ALA A 50 4.95 0.74 -17.54
CA ALA A 50 5.17 1.72 -18.60
C ALA A 50 6.47 1.45 -19.36
N GLU A 51 7.57 1.19 -18.64
CA GLU A 51 8.85 0.82 -19.22
C GLU A 51 8.75 -0.44 -20.07
N ARG A 52 8.08 -1.49 -19.56
CA ARG A 52 7.82 -2.73 -20.32
C ARG A 52 7.03 -2.50 -21.60
N GLN A 53 6.17 -1.49 -21.64
CA GLN A 53 5.34 -1.14 -22.79
C GLN A 53 5.99 -0.09 -23.69
N GLY A 54 7.22 0.36 -23.38
CA GLY A 54 7.90 1.42 -24.13
C GLY A 54 7.21 2.78 -24.06
N ARG A 55 6.33 2.98 -23.07
CA ARG A 55 5.61 4.24 -22.84
C ARG A 55 6.24 5.00 -21.67
N ARG A 56 6.08 6.32 -21.65
CA ARG A 56 6.44 7.13 -20.48
C ARG A 56 5.27 7.15 -19.49
N ALA A 57 5.49 6.75 -18.25
CA ALA A 57 4.50 6.92 -17.18
C ALA A 57 4.51 8.38 -16.67
N GLU A 58 3.33 8.93 -16.40
CA GLU A 58 3.15 10.28 -15.86
C GLU A 58 3.09 10.26 -14.32
N VAL A 59 3.94 9.45 -13.70
CA VAL A 59 3.99 9.30 -12.24
C VAL A 59 5.24 9.96 -11.70
N SER A 60 5.07 10.92 -10.77
CA SER A 60 6.18 11.57 -10.08
C SER A 60 6.35 10.97 -8.68
N LEU A 61 7.39 10.14 -8.51
CA LEU A 61 7.77 9.59 -7.20
C LEU A 61 8.19 10.68 -6.20
N GLU A 62 8.74 11.78 -6.69
CA GLU A 62 9.18 12.91 -5.87
C GLU A 62 8.03 13.62 -5.15
N ARG A 63 6.83 13.63 -5.74
CA ARG A 63 5.62 14.17 -5.11
C ARG A 63 4.99 13.23 -4.09
N LEU A 64 5.28 11.93 -4.20
CA LEU A 64 4.84 10.91 -3.25
C LEU A 64 5.76 10.82 -2.03
N LEU A 65 6.98 11.37 -2.10
CA LEU A 65 7.79 11.55 -0.91
C LEU A 65 7.05 12.48 0.05
N PRO A 66 6.98 12.14 1.35
CA PRO A 66 6.25 12.96 2.27
C PRO A 66 6.89 14.35 2.25
N VAL A 67 6.07 15.40 2.13
CA VAL A 67 6.46 16.77 2.49
C VAL A 67 6.62 16.85 4.03
N ALA A 68 7.13 15.79 4.67
CA ALA A 68 7.33 15.63 6.10
C ALA A 68 8.45 16.50 6.66
N ARG A 69 9.08 17.34 5.84
CA ARG A 69 10.04 18.35 6.32
C ARG A 69 9.43 19.70 6.68
N LYS A 70 8.12 19.96 6.44
CA LYS A 70 7.57 21.31 6.64
C LYS A 70 6.41 21.46 7.63
N ARG A 71 5.84 20.39 8.19
CA ARG A 71 4.83 20.55 9.23
C ARG A 71 5.20 19.72 10.46
N PRO A 72 5.65 20.35 11.57
CA PRO A 72 5.72 19.63 12.82
C PRO A 72 4.32 19.12 13.15
N LEU A 73 4.22 17.83 13.47
CA LEU A 73 3.03 17.22 14.04
C LEU A 73 2.91 17.79 15.46
N GLY A 74 2.33 18.98 15.58
CA GLY A 74 2.04 19.62 16.85
C GLY A 74 1.02 18.78 17.63
N LYS A 75 1.23 18.66 18.93
CA LYS A 75 0.24 18.11 19.87
C LYS A 75 -1.02 18.98 19.82
N GLY A 76 -2.12 18.41 19.36
CA GLY A 76 -3.48 18.94 19.47
C GLY A 76 -4.37 17.81 19.99
#